data_AF-A0A452GXV5-F1
#
_entry.id   AF-A0A452GXV5-F1
#
_cell.length_a   1.000
_cell.length_b   1.000
_cell.length_c   1.000
_cell.angle_alpha   90.00
_cell.angle_beta   90.00
_cell.angle_gamma   90.00
#
_symmetry.space_group_name_H-M   'P 1'
#
loop_
_entity.id
_entity.type
_entity.pdbx_description
1 polymer ?
#
loop_
_entity_poly.entity_id
_entity_poly.type
_entity_poly.pdbx_seq_one_letter_code
_entity_poly.pdbx_strand_id
1 'polypeptide(L)'
;MVREALLKVLEARPEEPVSFLASYFEKLVLSGPQGGAAGDRHGQQQRLVRALWYVRLAHHSHRTAFNNNVSMAYECLSARGRRKKPGVNGRIYSELLKKICQDGEAPEEVVSFLLRKIQCRDHEAVPFDVFRYGVLSCFVLLEFVAKADTLYNVLDDGSGVADKRVCQAVLDTLEDALGASDFSVPIHYLEAGSKLGPDYLALAMDKALLERKICSSMNREEFLKKATALFIAKVKPID
;
A
#
# COMPACT_ATOMS: atom_id res chain seq x y z
N MET A 1 -0.86 29.16 2.76
CA MET A 1 -0.37 28.67 4.06
C MET A 1 -1.48 28.18 4.99
N VAL A 2 -2.20 29.05 5.71
CA VAL A 2 -3.22 28.57 6.69
C VAL A 2 -4.40 27.85 6.03
N ARG A 3 -4.94 28.40 4.93
CA ARG A 3 -6.00 27.74 4.16
C ARG A 3 -5.61 26.34 3.68
N GLU A 4 -4.39 26.18 3.18
CA GLU A 4 -3.88 24.87 2.71
C GLU A 4 -3.70 23.89 3.87
N ALA A 5 -3.19 24.36 5.01
CA ALA A 5 -3.05 23.54 6.20
C ALA A 5 -4.43 23.05 6.70
N LEU A 6 -5.44 23.92 6.71
CA LEU A 6 -6.82 23.55 7.06
C LEU A 6 -7.42 22.55 6.07
N LEU A 7 -7.19 22.73 4.77
CA LEU A 7 -7.60 21.74 3.77
C LEU A 7 -6.93 20.39 4.02
N LYS A 8 -5.64 20.39 4.39
CA LYS A 8 -4.91 19.14 4.71
C LYS A 8 -5.45 18.45 5.96
N VAL A 9 -5.91 19.19 6.97
CA VAL A 9 -6.62 18.62 8.12
C VAL A 9 -7.93 17.96 7.67
N LEU A 10 -8.73 18.63 6.82
CA LEU A 10 -9.99 18.06 6.33
C LEU A 10 -9.79 16.82 5.47
N GLU A 11 -8.72 16.78 4.67
CA GLU A 11 -8.34 15.67 3.81
C GLU A 11 -7.78 14.48 4.59
N ALA A 12 -6.89 14.74 5.55
CA ALA A 12 -6.20 13.72 6.35
C ALA A 12 -7.08 13.15 7.48
N ARG A 13 -8.02 13.96 7.98
CA ARG A 13 -8.86 13.66 9.16
C ARG A 13 -8.03 13.08 10.33
N PRO A 14 -6.97 13.78 10.77
CA PRO A 14 -6.13 13.29 11.84
C PRO A 14 -6.92 13.23 13.15
N GLU A 15 -6.64 12.23 13.97
CA GLU A 15 -7.21 12.12 15.33
C GLU A 15 -6.83 13.32 16.21
N GLU A 16 -5.62 13.86 15.99
CA GLU A 16 -5.11 15.06 16.66
C GLU A 16 -4.83 16.22 15.68
N PRO A 17 -5.83 17.06 15.35
CA PRO A 17 -5.69 18.13 14.37
C PRO A 17 -4.64 19.19 14.71
N VAL A 18 -4.46 19.51 15.99
CA VAL A 18 -3.50 20.55 16.44
C VAL A 18 -2.06 20.05 16.32
N SER A 19 -1.78 18.83 16.81
CA SER A 19 -0.48 18.14 16.66
C SER A 19 -0.10 17.99 15.18
N PHE A 20 -1.08 17.62 14.34
CA PHE A 20 -0.91 17.53 12.90
C PHE A 20 -0.53 18.88 12.28
N LEU A 21 -1.23 19.96 12.63
CA LEU A 21 -0.94 21.31 12.11
C LEU A 21 0.44 21.80 12.53
N ALA A 22 0.84 21.59 13.79
CA ALA A 22 2.17 21.94 14.26
C ALA A 22 3.26 21.23 13.44
N SER A 23 3.13 19.90 13.28
CA SER A 23 4.03 19.09 12.46
C SER A 23 4.03 19.50 10.98
N TYR A 24 2.87 19.89 10.46
CA TYR A 24 2.70 20.33 9.06
C TYR A 24 3.46 21.63 8.79
N PHE A 25 3.31 22.63 9.68
CA PHE A 25 4.03 23.90 9.54
C PHE A 25 5.52 23.75 9.77
N GLU A 26 5.95 22.95 10.75
CA GLU A 26 7.37 22.66 10.98
C GLU A 26 8.03 22.07 9.71
N LYS A 27 7.39 21.08 9.09
CA LYS A 27 7.89 20.48 7.84
C LYS A 27 7.89 21.44 6.65
N LEU A 28 6.93 22.38 6.59
CA LEU A 28 6.92 23.43 5.57
C LEU A 28 8.08 24.43 5.75
N VAL A 29 8.37 24.82 6.98
CA VAL A 29 9.46 25.75 7.31
C VAL A 29 10.83 25.12 7.00
N LEU A 30 11.02 23.86 7.38
CA LEU A 30 12.22 23.08 7.05
C LEU A 30 12.40 22.84 5.54
N SER A 31 11.33 23.03 4.76
CA SER A 31 11.29 22.85 3.31
C SER A 31 11.42 24.17 2.52
N GLY A 32 11.65 25.30 3.19
CA GLY A 32 11.86 26.60 2.56
C GLY A 32 13.13 26.66 1.69
N PRO A 33 13.24 27.63 0.76
CA PRO A 33 14.37 27.74 -0.15
C PRO A 33 15.61 28.27 0.60
N GLN A 34 16.23 27.45 1.44
CA GLN A 34 17.62 27.69 1.83
C GLN A 34 18.49 27.28 0.64
N GLY A 35 18.91 28.30 -0.10
CA GLY A 35 19.82 28.16 -1.23
C GLY A 35 21.19 27.66 -0.80
N GLY A 36 21.90 27.08 -1.78
CA GLY A 36 23.35 26.91 -1.72
C GLY A 36 23.80 25.46 -1.59
N ALA A 37 24.02 24.82 -2.76
CA ALA A 37 25.24 24.07 -3.07
C ALA A 37 25.85 23.09 -2.03
N ALA A 38 25.05 22.45 -1.17
CA ALA A 38 25.52 21.36 -0.31
C ALA A 38 25.08 20.00 -0.89
N GLY A 39 25.86 19.49 -1.84
CA GLY A 39 25.83 18.11 -2.37
C GLY A 39 24.47 17.61 -2.88
N ASP A 40 24.35 17.30 -4.18
CA ASP A 40 23.13 16.78 -4.83
C ASP A 40 22.40 15.66 -4.03
N ARG A 41 23.15 14.85 -3.26
CA ARG A 41 22.63 13.80 -2.37
C ARG A 41 21.84 14.31 -1.15
N HIS A 42 22.28 15.39 -0.48
CA HIS A 42 21.59 15.89 0.71
C HIS A 42 20.23 16.52 0.35
N GLY A 43 20.19 17.30 -0.74
CA GLY A 43 18.95 17.84 -1.28
C GLY A 43 18.02 16.77 -1.89
N GLN A 44 18.56 15.66 -2.40
CA GLN A 44 17.78 14.51 -2.83
C GLN A 44 17.15 13.77 -1.64
N GLN A 45 17.91 13.55 -0.57
CA GLN A 45 17.40 12.90 0.65
C GLN A 45 16.27 13.71 1.31
N GLN A 46 16.40 15.04 1.40
CA GLN A 46 15.34 15.90 1.93
C GLN A 46 14.06 15.85 1.08
N ARG A 47 14.21 15.85 -0.26
CA ARG A 47 13.06 15.68 -1.17
C ARG A 47 12.39 14.33 -1.00
N LEU A 48 13.17 13.27 -0.77
CA LEU A 48 12.65 11.92 -0.49
C LEU A 48 11.85 11.88 0.81
N VAL A 49 12.37 12.44 1.90
CA VAL A 49 11.67 12.54 3.18
C VAL A 49 10.35 13.32 3.03
N ARG A 50 10.37 14.42 2.28
CA ARG A 50 9.18 15.22 2.01
C ARG A 50 8.14 14.49 1.17
N ALA A 51 8.58 13.78 0.13
CA ALA A 51 7.68 12.97 -0.69
C ALA A 51 7.05 11.84 0.11
N LEU A 52 7.82 11.15 0.94
CA LEU A 52 7.32 10.12 1.86
C LEU A 52 6.27 10.69 2.81
N TRP A 53 6.50 11.89 3.33
CA TRP A 53 5.51 12.57 4.16
C TRP A 53 4.22 12.85 3.39
N TYR A 54 4.30 13.44 2.18
CA TYR A 54 3.11 13.72 1.38
C TYR A 54 2.26 12.46 1.15
N VAL A 55 2.86 11.36 0.70
CA VAL A 55 2.11 10.13 0.38
C VAL A 55 1.47 9.47 1.61
N ARG A 56 1.93 9.81 2.82
CA ARG A 56 1.37 9.33 4.10
C ARG A 56 0.32 10.25 4.72
N LEU A 57 0.08 11.43 4.16
CA LEU A 57 -0.84 12.41 4.74
C LEU A 57 -2.30 11.96 4.74
N ALA A 58 -2.71 11.10 3.81
CA ALA A 58 -4.09 10.62 3.73
C ALA A 58 -4.10 9.13 3.44
N HIS A 59 -5.08 8.42 4.00
CA HIS A 59 -5.31 7.03 3.68
C HIS A 59 -5.61 6.88 2.18
N HIS A 60 -5.11 5.81 1.56
CA HIS A 60 -5.21 5.61 0.11
C HIS A 60 -6.67 5.39 -0.38
N SER A 61 -7.60 5.05 0.52
CA SER A 61 -9.04 5.03 0.24
C SER A 61 -9.65 6.42 -0.01
N HIS A 62 -9.04 7.49 0.52
CA HIS A 62 -9.46 8.88 0.29
C HIS A 62 -8.96 9.38 -1.07
N ARG A 63 -9.50 8.81 -2.17
CA ARG A 63 -8.98 8.93 -3.54
C ARG A 63 -8.54 10.34 -3.93
N THR A 64 -9.37 11.36 -3.70
CA THR A 64 -9.05 12.75 -4.05
C THR A 64 -7.86 13.29 -3.27
N ALA A 65 -7.88 13.21 -1.94
CA ALA A 65 -6.82 13.67 -1.07
C ALA A 65 -5.49 12.92 -1.34
N PHE A 66 -5.58 11.60 -1.45
CA PHE A 66 -4.42 10.75 -1.75
C PHE A 66 -3.81 11.09 -3.11
N ASN A 67 -4.61 11.21 -4.18
CA ASN A 67 -4.10 11.56 -5.51
C ASN A 67 -3.43 12.95 -5.52
N ASN A 68 -4.01 13.94 -4.83
CA ASN A 68 -3.40 15.27 -4.68
C ASN A 68 -2.04 15.17 -3.97
N ASN A 69 -1.97 14.40 -2.88
CA ASN A 69 -0.74 14.17 -2.13
C ASN A 69 0.33 13.45 -2.95
N VAL A 70 -0.05 12.42 -3.71
CA VAL A 70 0.85 11.70 -4.63
C VAL A 70 1.37 12.62 -5.72
N SER A 71 0.55 13.54 -6.23
CA SER A 71 0.98 14.56 -7.21
C SER A 71 2.03 15.50 -6.62
N MET A 72 1.82 15.98 -5.38
CA MET A 72 2.80 16.80 -4.66
C MET A 72 4.11 16.04 -4.40
N ALA A 73 4.03 14.76 -4.06
CA ALA A 73 5.21 13.91 -3.89
C ALA A 73 5.97 13.74 -5.21
N TYR A 74 5.26 13.52 -6.32
CA TYR A 74 5.86 13.39 -7.65
C TYR A 74 6.58 14.68 -8.07
N GLU A 75 5.94 15.83 -7.92
CA GLU A 75 6.54 17.15 -8.21
C GLU A 75 7.73 17.48 -7.30
N CYS A 76 7.69 17.02 -6.04
CA CYS A 76 8.80 17.17 -5.11
C CYS A 76 10.04 16.40 -5.57
N LEU A 77 9.86 15.19 -6.11
CA LEU A 77 10.97 14.32 -6.53
C LEU A 77 11.42 14.58 -7.96
N SER A 78 10.54 15.10 -8.80
CA SER A 78 10.81 15.36 -10.22
C SER A 78 12.01 16.27 -10.40
N ALA A 79 12.81 15.96 -11.42
CA ALA A 79 14.03 16.70 -11.69
C ALA A 79 13.72 18.17 -12.06
N ARG A 80 14.26 19.11 -11.28
CA ARG A 80 14.10 20.55 -11.54
C ARG A 80 15.19 21.04 -12.49
N GLY A 81 14.81 21.57 -13.66
CA GLY A 81 15.73 22.22 -14.59
C GLY A 81 15.26 22.21 -16.05
N ARG A 82 15.53 23.30 -16.79
CA ARG A 82 15.07 23.54 -18.18
C ARG A 82 15.51 22.49 -19.24
N ARG A 83 16.41 21.57 -18.91
CA ARG A 83 16.98 20.56 -19.83
C ARG A 83 16.77 19.10 -19.41
N LYS A 84 16.13 18.83 -18.27
CA LYS A 84 15.94 17.45 -17.79
C LYS A 84 14.61 16.90 -18.30
N LYS A 85 14.59 15.65 -18.74
CA LYS A 85 13.35 14.95 -19.11
C LYS A 85 12.38 14.99 -17.92
N PRO A 86 11.08 15.27 -18.15
CA PRO A 86 10.10 15.22 -17.08
C PRO A 86 10.06 13.81 -16.51
N GLY A 87 10.04 13.69 -15.18
CA GLY A 87 10.04 12.39 -14.52
C GLY A 87 10.76 12.37 -13.18
N VAL A 88 10.36 11.40 -12.36
CA VAL A 88 11.11 11.00 -11.17
C VAL A 88 12.18 10.01 -11.62
N ASN A 89 13.41 10.16 -11.13
CA ASN A 89 14.47 9.19 -11.43
C ASN A 89 14.14 7.82 -10.82
N GLY A 90 14.32 6.73 -11.57
CA GLY A 90 13.94 5.37 -11.16
C GLY A 90 14.60 4.90 -9.87
N ARG A 91 15.83 5.34 -9.58
CA ARG A 91 16.50 5.03 -8.31
C ARG A 91 15.77 5.68 -7.12
N ILE A 92 15.42 6.97 -7.23
CA ILE A 92 14.67 7.71 -6.20
C ILE A 92 13.30 7.09 -5.98
N TYR A 93 12.62 6.72 -7.07
CA TYR A 93 11.34 6.03 -7.01
C TYR A 93 11.45 4.71 -6.24
N SER A 94 12.44 3.88 -6.58
CA SER A 94 12.69 2.61 -5.88
C SER A 94 13.03 2.81 -4.40
N GLU A 95 13.81 3.84 -4.06
CA GLU A 95 14.10 4.21 -2.67
C GLU A 95 12.84 4.66 -1.91
N LEU A 96 11.93 5.42 -2.56
CA LEU A 96 10.65 5.81 -1.95
C LEU A 96 9.79 4.59 -1.66
N LEU A 97 9.62 3.68 -2.63
CA LEU A 97 8.77 2.49 -2.45
C LEU A 97 9.28 1.61 -1.30
N LYS A 98 10.60 1.41 -1.21
CA LYS A 98 11.24 0.71 -0.08
C LYS A 98 10.90 1.38 1.25
N LYS A 99 10.99 2.71 1.33
CA LYS A 99 10.64 3.46 2.54
C LYS A 99 9.15 3.41 2.89
N ILE A 100 8.26 3.32 1.91
CA ILE A 100 6.84 3.13 2.18
C ILE A 100 6.62 1.78 2.89
N CYS A 101 7.23 0.71 2.38
CA CYS A 101 7.09 -0.64 2.92
C CYS A 101 7.87 -0.92 4.21
N GLN A 102 8.88 -0.10 4.56
CA GLN A 102 9.73 -0.30 5.74
C GLN A 102 8.99 -0.29 7.07
N ASP A 103 7.90 0.47 7.18
CA ASP A 103 7.18 0.66 8.45
C ASP A 103 5.99 -0.31 8.59
N GLY A 104 5.89 -1.33 7.72
CA GLY A 104 4.76 -2.26 7.69
C GLY A 104 5.10 -3.67 8.18
N GLU A 105 4.06 -4.44 8.52
CA GLU A 105 4.18 -5.83 8.98
C GLU A 105 4.26 -6.86 7.84
N ALA A 106 4.36 -6.39 6.59
CA ALA A 106 4.45 -7.25 5.42
C ALA A 106 5.75 -8.06 5.42
N PRO A 107 5.71 -9.39 5.17
CA PRO A 107 6.92 -10.20 5.08
C PRO A 107 7.90 -9.67 4.02
N GLU A 108 9.20 -9.68 4.33
CA GLU A 108 10.24 -9.13 3.45
C GLU A 108 10.26 -9.79 2.06
N GLU A 109 9.99 -11.10 1.99
CA GLU A 109 9.85 -11.83 0.73
C GLU A 109 8.74 -11.22 -0.15
N VAL A 110 7.57 -10.93 0.43
CA VAL A 110 6.40 -10.41 -0.27
C VAL A 110 6.67 -8.99 -0.76
N VAL A 111 7.26 -8.14 0.09
CA VAL A 111 7.66 -6.78 -0.28
C VAL A 111 8.66 -6.84 -1.43
N SER A 112 9.65 -7.73 -1.36
CA SER A 112 10.65 -7.91 -2.42
C SER A 112 10.02 -8.34 -3.75
N PHE A 113 9.04 -9.24 -3.73
CA PHE A 113 8.29 -9.62 -4.92
C PHE A 113 7.47 -8.48 -5.49
N LEU A 114 6.76 -7.72 -4.65
CA LEU A 114 6.03 -6.53 -5.08
C LEU A 114 6.98 -5.56 -5.77
N LEU A 115 8.05 -5.15 -5.08
CA LEU A 115 9.01 -4.17 -5.59
C LEU A 115 9.62 -4.61 -6.91
N ARG A 116 9.89 -5.91 -7.11
CA ARG A 116 10.38 -6.43 -8.39
C ARG A 116 9.36 -6.28 -9.52
N LYS A 117 8.07 -6.44 -9.26
CA LYS A 117 7.01 -6.26 -10.28
C LYS A 117 6.84 -4.79 -10.64
N ILE A 118 7.03 -3.88 -9.68
CA ILE A 118 6.82 -2.43 -9.88
C ILE A 118 8.12 -1.61 -9.93
N GLN A 119 9.26 -2.25 -10.21
CA GLN A 119 10.54 -1.55 -10.33
C GLN A 119 10.67 -0.86 -11.69
N CYS A 120 11.41 0.25 -11.70
CA CYS A 120 11.91 0.90 -12.92
C CYS A 120 13.44 0.84 -12.91
N ARG A 121 14.08 1.04 -14.06
CA ARG A 121 15.56 1.09 -14.09
C ARG A 121 16.06 2.35 -13.40
N ASP A 122 17.20 2.28 -12.72
CA ASP A 122 17.75 3.42 -11.94
C ASP A 122 17.87 4.73 -12.73
N HIS A 123 18.17 4.65 -14.02
CA HIS A 123 18.37 5.80 -14.91
C HIS A 123 17.10 6.22 -15.67
N GLU A 124 16.01 5.46 -15.53
CA GLU A 124 14.75 5.73 -16.20
C GLU A 124 14.05 6.95 -15.60
N ALA A 125 13.31 7.67 -16.44
CA ALA A 125 12.41 8.72 -16.02
C ALA A 125 11.02 8.13 -15.82
N VAL A 126 10.65 7.92 -14.56
CA VAL A 126 9.37 7.30 -14.17
C VAL A 126 8.23 8.31 -14.38
N PRO A 127 7.23 7.98 -15.24
CA PRO A 127 6.08 8.83 -15.46
C PRO A 127 5.12 8.81 -14.26
N PHE A 128 4.21 9.78 -14.20
CA PHE A 128 3.36 10.01 -13.03
C PHE A 128 2.41 8.85 -12.73
N ASP A 129 1.82 8.25 -13.77
CA ASP A 129 0.91 7.12 -13.68
C ASP A 129 1.61 5.89 -13.09
N VAL A 130 2.83 5.60 -13.55
CA VAL A 130 3.67 4.52 -13.02
C VAL A 130 4.06 4.80 -11.56
N PHE A 131 4.51 6.02 -11.26
CA PHE A 131 4.82 6.43 -9.88
C PHE A 131 3.61 6.24 -8.95
N ARG A 132 2.44 6.73 -9.38
CA ARG A 132 1.19 6.62 -8.63
C ARG A 132 0.79 5.15 -8.44
N TYR A 133 0.92 4.34 -9.47
CA TYR A 133 0.62 2.91 -9.42
C TYR A 133 1.50 2.20 -8.39
N GLY A 134 2.82 2.45 -8.40
CA GLY A 134 3.74 1.85 -7.45
C GLY A 134 3.45 2.26 -6.01
N VAL A 135 3.27 3.57 -5.76
CA VAL A 135 2.95 4.09 -4.43
C VAL A 135 1.64 3.50 -3.89
N LEU A 136 0.60 3.46 -4.72
CA LEU A 136 -0.68 2.86 -4.33
C LEU A 136 -0.54 1.37 -4.03
N SER A 137 0.18 0.63 -4.88
CA SER A 137 0.38 -0.82 -4.71
C SER A 137 1.07 -1.14 -3.39
N CYS A 138 2.06 -0.34 -2.97
CA CYS A 138 2.71 -0.48 -1.67
C CYS A 138 1.72 -0.28 -0.52
N PHE A 139 0.92 0.80 -0.52
CA PHE A 139 -0.04 1.04 0.57
C PHE A 139 -1.15 0.00 0.64
N VAL A 140 -1.66 -0.44 -0.52
CA VAL A 140 -2.70 -1.47 -0.58
C VAL A 140 -2.13 -2.81 -0.09
N LEU A 141 -0.88 -3.15 -0.41
CA LEU A 141 -0.23 -4.35 0.15
C LEU A 141 -0.19 -4.31 1.68
N LEU A 142 0.24 -3.17 2.27
CA LEU A 142 0.34 -3.04 3.72
C LEU A 142 -1.03 -3.20 4.40
N GLU A 143 -2.07 -2.56 3.87
CA GLU A 143 -3.43 -2.72 4.40
C GLU A 143 -3.96 -4.14 4.19
N PHE A 144 -3.67 -4.76 3.05
CA PHE A 144 -4.06 -6.12 2.75
C PHE A 144 -3.44 -7.12 3.73
N VAL A 145 -2.14 -6.98 4.05
CA VAL A 145 -1.48 -7.81 5.06
C VAL A 145 -2.13 -7.62 6.42
N ALA A 146 -2.36 -6.39 6.87
CA ALA A 146 -2.99 -6.12 8.16
C ALA A 146 -4.42 -6.72 8.25
N LYS A 147 -5.18 -6.65 7.15
CA LYS A 147 -6.52 -7.26 7.06
C LYS A 147 -6.46 -8.79 7.05
N ALA A 148 -5.54 -9.38 6.29
CA ALA A 148 -5.33 -10.83 6.27
C ALA A 148 -4.88 -11.34 7.66
N ASP A 149 -4.08 -10.56 8.37
CA ASP A 149 -3.65 -10.89 9.72
C ASP A 149 -4.81 -10.84 10.72
N THR A 150 -5.61 -9.77 10.67
CA THR A 150 -6.83 -9.65 11.47
C THR A 150 -7.78 -10.83 11.20
N LEU A 151 -7.89 -11.25 9.94
CA LEU A 151 -8.70 -12.40 9.56
C LEU A 151 -8.15 -13.70 10.15
N TYR A 152 -6.83 -13.92 10.08
CA TYR A 152 -6.21 -15.09 10.70
C TYR A 152 -6.43 -15.11 12.22
N ASN A 153 -6.30 -13.97 12.91
CA ASN A 153 -6.53 -13.88 14.35
C ASN A 153 -7.96 -14.23 14.78
N VAL A 154 -8.94 -14.16 13.87
CA VAL A 154 -10.31 -14.63 14.12
C VAL A 154 -10.43 -16.15 13.92
N LEU A 155 -9.60 -16.74 13.04
CA LEU A 155 -9.56 -18.18 12.79
C LEU A 155 -8.74 -18.93 13.84
N ASP A 156 -7.70 -18.29 14.36
CA ASP A 156 -6.90 -18.77 15.49
C ASP A 156 -7.71 -18.58 16.77
N ASP A 157 -8.06 -19.68 17.43
CA ASP A 157 -8.78 -19.68 18.71
C ASP A 157 -7.87 -19.30 19.91
N GLY A 158 -6.73 -18.66 19.62
CA GLY A 158 -5.69 -18.30 20.58
C GLY A 158 -4.69 -19.43 20.85
N SER A 159 -4.76 -20.53 20.11
CA SER A 159 -3.83 -21.65 20.20
C SER A 159 -2.53 -21.45 19.40
N GLY A 160 -2.46 -20.41 18.56
CA GLY A 160 -1.33 -20.09 17.69
C GLY A 160 -1.38 -20.84 16.35
N VAL A 161 -2.39 -21.69 16.14
CA VAL A 161 -2.59 -22.49 14.94
C VAL A 161 -4.08 -22.65 14.64
N ALA A 162 -4.47 -22.50 13.37
CA ALA A 162 -5.86 -22.64 12.96
C ALA A 162 -6.09 -23.94 12.14
N ASP A 163 -7.33 -24.42 12.06
CA ASP A 163 -7.69 -25.57 11.21
C ASP A 163 -7.38 -25.26 9.75
N LYS A 164 -6.49 -26.05 9.14
CA LYS A 164 -6.03 -25.82 7.76
C LYS A 164 -7.17 -25.80 6.75
N ARG A 165 -8.23 -26.58 6.96
CA ARG A 165 -9.38 -26.64 6.03
C ARG A 165 -10.15 -25.34 6.05
N VAL A 166 -10.38 -24.78 7.24
CA VAL A 166 -11.06 -23.50 7.43
C VAL A 166 -10.21 -22.37 6.83
N CYS A 167 -8.91 -22.34 7.14
CA CYS A 167 -7.98 -21.38 6.54
C CYS A 167 -7.96 -21.46 5.02
N GLN A 168 -7.92 -22.67 4.45
CA GLN A 168 -7.92 -22.87 3.01
C GLN A 168 -9.25 -22.42 2.38
N ALA A 169 -10.41 -22.71 2.98
CA ALA A 169 -11.70 -22.24 2.48
C ALA A 169 -11.82 -20.71 2.46
N VAL A 170 -11.24 -20.04 3.45
CA VAL A 170 -11.14 -18.58 3.50
C VAL A 170 -10.24 -18.05 2.38
N LEU A 171 -9.08 -18.67 2.16
CA LEU A 171 -8.17 -18.31 1.07
C LEU A 171 -8.79 -18.53 -0.32
N ASP A 172 -9.51 -19.63 -0.50
CA ASP A 172 -10.22 -19.96 -1.76
C ASP A 172 -11.33 -18.93 -2.01
N THR A 173 -12.09 -18.55 -0.97
CA THR A 173 -13.11 -17.50 -1.07
C THR A 173 -12.51 -16.15 -1.42
N LEU A 174 -11.33 -15.83 -0.87
CA LEU A 174 -10.58 -14.62 -1.20
C LEU A 174 -10.07 -14.65 -2.65
N GLU A 175 -9.52 -15.78 -3.09
CA GLU A 175 -9.08 -15.98 -4.47
C GLU A 175 -10.26 -15.83 -5.45
N ASP A 176 -11.42 -16.41 -5.15
CA ASP A 176 -12.63 -16.30 -5.98
C ASP A 176 -13.19 -14.88 -6.05
N ALA A 177 -13.06 -14.10 -4.97
CA ALA A 177 -13.45 -12.69 -4.94
C ALA A 177 -12.49 -11.82 -5.77
N LEU A 178 -11.20 -12.15 -5.74
CA LEU A 178 -10.15 -11.47 -6.52
C LEU A 178 -10.09 -11.95 -7.98
N GLY A 179 -10.55 -13.18 -8.25
CA GLY A 179 -10.48 -13.91 -9.51
C GLY A 179 -11.57 -13.55 -10.52
N ALA A 180 -12.79 -13.31 -10.02
CA ALA A 180 -13.99 -13.11 -10.85
C ALA A 180 -14.09 -11.73 -11.53
N SER A 181 -13.05 -10.91 -11.45
CA SER A 181 -13.21 -9.47 -11.57
C SER A 181 -12.14 -8.82 -12.46
N ASP A 182 -12.53 -8.54 -13.71
CA ASP A 182 -11.92 -7.44 -14.44
C ASP A 182 -12.41 -6.15 -13.76
N PHE A 183 -11.64 -5.68 -12.78
CA PHE A 183 -12.00 -4.56 -11.91
C PHE A 183 -12.14 -3.20 -12.64
N SER A 184 -12.09 -3.20 -13.97
CA SER A 184 -12.49 -2.07 -14.82
C SER A 184 -14.01 -1.82 -14.73
N VAL A 185 -14.81 -2.82 -14.34
CA VAL A 185 -16.26 -2.73 -14.24
C VAL A 185 -16.73 -2.65 -12.78
N PRO A 186 -17.41 -1.58 -12.35
CA PRO A 186 -17.79 -1.36 -10.96
C PRO A 186 -18.60 -2.48 -10.29
N ILE A 187 -19.43 -3.21 -11.04
CA ILE A 187 -20.29 -4.27 -10.51
C ILE A 187 -19.48 -5.43 -9.89
N HIS A 188 -18.28 -5.69 -10.43
CA HIS A 188 -17.42 -6.77 -9.94
C HIS A 188 -16.88 -6.49 -8.53
N TYR A 189 -16.79 -5.22 -8.11
CA TYR A 189 -16.44 -4.89 -6.72
C TYR A 189 -17.57 -5.27 -5.75
N LEU A 190 -18.82 -5.10 -6.17
CA LEU A 190 -19.98 -5.47 -5.35
C LEU A 190 -20.09 -6.98 -5.24
N GLU A 191 -19.87 -7.71 -6.33
CA GLU A 191 -19.85 -9.18 -6.33
C GLU A 191 -18.73 -9.73 -5.45
N ALA A 192 -17.50 -9.18 -5.57
CA ALA A 192 -16.39 -9.55 -4.70
C ALA A 192 -16.71 -9.26 -3.22
N GLY A 193 -17.31 -8.10 -2.92
CA GLY A 193 -17.74 -7.75 -1.58
C GLY A 193 -18.82 -8.70 -1.02
N SER A 194 -19.78 -9.12 -1.86
CA SER A 194 -20.81 -10.08 -1.47
C SER A 194 -20.23 -11.46 -1.15
N LYS A 195 -19.23 -11.92 -1.91
CA LYS A 195 -18.54 -13.21 -1.64
C LYS A 195 -17.71 -13.16 -0.36
N LEU A 196 -17.13 -12.00 -0.04
CA LEU A 196 -16.39 -11.77 1.20
C LEU A 196 -17.31 -11.39 2.37
N GLY A 197 -18.62 -11.40 2.16
CA GLY A 197 -19.60 -11.14 3.21
C GLY A 197 -19.60 -12.23 4.29
N PRO A 198 -20.01 -11.91 5.52
CA PRO A 198 -19.94 -12.83 6.66
C PRO A 198 -20.73 -14.12 6.42
N ASP A 199 -21.92 -14.04 5.81
CA ASP A 199 -22.76 -15.21 5.56
C ASP A 199 -22.10 -16.20 4.58
N TYR A 200 -21.52 -15.68 3.49
CA TYR A 200 -20.87 -16.52 2.48
C TYR A 200 -19.61 -17.17 3.06
N LEU A 201 -18.82 -16.40 3.83
CA LEU A 201 -17.61 -16.90 4.46
C LEU A 201 -17.94 -17.96 5.53
N ALA A 202 -18.96 -17.73 6.37
CA ALA A 202 -19.42 -18.70 7.36
C ALA A 202 -19.86 -20.01 6.69
N LEU A 203 -20.63 -19.94 5.62
CA LEU A 203 -21.05 -21.12 4.85
C LEU A 203 -19.86 -21.88 4.24
N ALA A 204 -18.83 -21.17 3.76
CA ALA A 204 -17.62 -21.80 3.23
C ALA A 204 -16.83 -22.52 4.34
N MET A 205 -16.71 -21.89 5.51
CA MET A 205 -16.04 -22.45 6.68
C MET A 205 -16.77 -23.69 7.23
N ASP A 206 -18.10 -23.63 7.36
CA ASP A 206 -18.93 -24.76 7.82
C ASP A 206 -18.79 -25.97 6.89
N LYS A 207 -18.81 -25.74 5.56
CA LYS A 207 -18.58 -26.80 4.58
C LYS A 207 -17.21 -27.44 4.74
N ALA A 208 -16.17 -26.64 4.97
CA ALA A 208 -14.81 -27.12 5.16
C ALA A 208 -14.65 -27.98 6.43
N LEU A 209 -15.36 -27.63 7.51
CA LEU A 209 -15.37 -28.40 8.75
C LEU A 209 -16.03 -29.78 8.59
N LEU A 210 -17.07 -29.87 7.76
CA LEU A 210 -17.78 -31.12 7.47
C LEU A 210 -16.96 -32.12 6.62
N GLU A 211 -15.89 -31.67 5.94
CA GLU A 211 -15.01 -32.57 5.19
C GLU A 211 -14.23 -33.52 6.11
N ARG A 212 -14.50 -34.83 6.04
CA ARG A 212 -13.82 -35.88 6.82
C ARG A 212 -12.39 -36.17 6.32
N LYS A 213 -11.52 -35.16 6.31
CA LYS A 213 -10.08 -35.30 6.04
C LYS A 213 -9.29 -35.21 7.35
N ILE A 214 -8.06 -35.72 7.33
CA ILE A 214 -7.13 -35.59 8.45
C ILE A 214 -6.94 -34.11 8.75
N CYS A 215 -7.25 -33.71 9.99
CA CYS A 215 -7.08 -32.34 10.45
C CYS A 215 -5.59 -32.03 10.55
N SER A 216 -5.14 -31.07 9.76
CA SER A 216 -3.81 -30.46 9.89
C SER A 216 -4.01 -29.01 10.26
N SER A 217 -2.99 -28.42 10.88
CA SER A 217 -3.02 -27.01 11.24
C SER A 217 -2.32 -26.15 10.18
N MET A 218 -2.72 -24.88 10.12
CA MET A 218 -2.03 -23.82 9.39
C MET A 218 -1.63 -22.74 10.39
N ASN A 219 -0.38 -22.30 10.36
CA ASN A 219 0.09 -21.21 11.21
C ASN A 219 -0.10 -19.85 10.52
N ARG A 220 0.08 -18.78 11.30
CA ARG A 220 -0.06 -17.39 10.84
C ARG A 220 0.80 -17.06 9.62
N GLU A 221 2.06 -17.48 9.65
CA GLU A 221 3.02 -17.19 8.58
C GLU A 221 2.64 -17.87 7.25
N GLU A 222 2.23 -19.15 7.30
CA GLU A 222 1.75 -19.89 6.13
C GLU A 222 0.50 -19.23 5.53
N PHE A 223 -0.45 -18.83 6.37
CA PHE A 223 -1.67 -18.16 5.92
C PHE A 223 -1.36 -16.82 5.23
N LEU A 224 -0.57 -15.96 5.88
CA LEU A 224 -0.18 -14.66 5.32
C LEU A 224 0.60 -14.82 4.02
N LYS A 225 1.48 -15.80 3.92
CA LYS A 225 2.23 -16.10 2.68
C LYS A 225 1.29 -16.49 1.54
N LYS A 226 0.29 -17.33 1.80
CA LYS A 226 -0.72 -17.71 0.80
C LYS A 226 -1.60 -16.52 0.41
N ALA A 227 -2.13 -15.78 1.38
CA ALA A 227 -2.99 -14.61 1.12
C ALA A 227 -2.27 -13.54 0.29
N THR A 228 -1.03 -13.21 0.66
CA THR A 228 -0.24 -12.21 -0.06
C THR A 228 0.15 -12.66 -1.46
N ALA A 229 0.34 -13.96 -1.71
CA ALA A 229 0.55 -14.48 -3.06
C ALA A 229 -0.64 -14.17 -3.99
N LEU A 230 -1.89 -14.23 -3.48
CA LEU A 230 -3.08 -13.84 -4.24
C LEU A 230 -3.04 -12.36 -4.63
N PHE A 231 -2.62 -11.49 -3.70
CA PHE A 231 -2.44 -10.06 -3.99
C PHE A 231 -1.37 -9.84 -5.07
N ILE A 232 -0.18 -10.44 -4.90
CA ILE A 232 0.94 -10.29 -5.84
C ILE A 232 0.58 -10.79 -7.24
N ALA A 233 -0.22 -11.85 -7.36
CA ALA A 233 -0.70 -12.35 -8.64
C ALA A 233 -1.52 -11.29 -9.41
N LYS A 234 -2.24 -10.41 -8.71
CA LYS A 234 -3.07 -9.35 -9.29
C LYS A 234 -2.32 -8.06 -9.59
N VAL A 235 -1.13 -7.85 -9.02
CA VAL A 235 -0.27 -6.72 -9.36
C VAL A 235 0.26 -6.89 -10.78
N LYS A 236 0.03 -5.90 -11.63
CA LYS A 236 0.56 -5.85 -13.00
C LYS A 236 2.04 -5.45 -12.95
N PRO A 237 2.93 -6.15 -13.66
CA PRO A 237 4.30 -5.69 -13.80
C PRO A 237 4.34 -4.38 -14.59
N ILE A 238 5.35 -3.55 -14.32
CA ILE A 238 5.69 -2.40 -15.17
C ILE A 238 6.63 -2.93 -16.26
N ASP A 239 6.29 -2.64 -17.52
CA ASP A 239 7.10 -2.97 -18.71
C ASP A 239 8.02 -1.81 -19.12
#